data_AF-A0A1M6PT00-F1
#
_entry.id   AF-A0A1M6PT00-F1
#
_cell.length_a   1.000
_cell.length_b   1.000
_cell.length_c   1.000
_cell.angle_alpha   90.00
_cell.angle_beta   90.00
_cell.angle_gamma   90.00
#
_symmetry.space_group_name_H-M   'P 1'
#
loop_
_entity.id
_entity.type
_entity.pdbx_description
1 polymer ?
#
loop_
_entity_poly.entity_id
_entity_poly.type
_entity_poly.pdbx_seq_one_letter_code
_entity_poly.pdbx_strand_id
1 'polypeptide(L)'
;MCYYSHVMLEVYCAYDYKKYKNNHIPSFCEKRIGKPGYHCFENECEFISYTNVSHQISYVGELSEVKTDIGFGGEMEPTNYDKEQRKKLLAIWENICKNKIKEAYDEYMKVKNSIDYK
;
A
#
# COMPACT_ATOMS: atom_id res chain seq x y z
N MET A 1 -13.81 17.10 18.31
CA MET A 1 -13.72 17.15 16.84
C MET A 1 -12.72 16.08 16.44
N CYS A 2 -13.15 15.06 15.70
CA CYS A 2 -12.26 13.98 15.27
C CYS A 2 -11.66 14.35 13.92
N TYR A 3 -10.33 14.27 13.81
CA TYR A 3 -9.60 14.47 12.56
C TYR A 3 -9.20 13.10 12.03
N TYR A 4 -9.50 12.84 10.75
CA TYR A 4 -9.17 11.59 10.09
C TYR A 4 -8.11 11.83 9.02
N SER A 5 -7.07 11.00 9.02
CA SER A 5 -6.08 10.92 7.96
C SER A 5 -6.05 9.50 7.43
N HIS A 6 -6.14 9.34 6.12
CA HIS A 6 -5.93 8.05 5.48
C HIS A 6 -4.42 7.84 5.32
N VAL A 7 -3.92 6.71 5.81
CA VAL A 7 -2.49 6.35 5.74
C VAL A 7 -2.36 4.99 5.07
N MET A 8 -1.51 4.89 4.07
CA MET A 8 -1.10 3.63 3.45
C MET A 8 0.25 3.21 4.04
N LEU A 9 0.32 1.97 4.51
CA LEU A 9 1.50 1.39 5.14
C LEU A 9 1.89 0.09 4.45
N GLU A 10 3.20 -0.15 4.33
CA GLU A 10 3.72 -1.44 3.94
C GLU A 10 3.87 -2.28 5.20
N VAL A 11 3.08 -3.34 5.29
CA VAL A 11 3.03 -4.20 6.47
C VAL A 11 3.92 -5.40 6.24
N TYR A 12 4.77 -5.72 7.21
CA TYR A 12 5.64 -6.89 7.17
C TYR A 12 5.57 -7.68 8.48
N CYS A 13 5.84 -8.98 8.37
CA CYS A 13 5.92 -9.86 9.54
C CYS A 13 7.35 -9.84 10.09
N ALA A 14 7.53 -9.35 11.31
CA ALA A 14 8.81 -9.28 12.00
C ALA A 14 9.15 -10.56 12.81
N TYR A 15 8.41 -11.65 12.60
CA TYR A 15 8.69 -12.93 13.26
C TYR A 15 10.01 -13.51 12.78
N ASP A 16 10.92 -13.79 13.70
CA ASP A 16 12.24 -14.35 13.42
C ASP A 16 12.38 -15.77 14.00
N TYR A 17 12.33 -16.77 13.12
CA TYR A 17 12.50 -18.19 13.47
C TYR A 17 13.81 -18.50 14.21
N LYS A 18 14.88 -17.73 14.01
CA LYS A 18 16.17 -17.95 14.67
C LYS A 18 16.20 -17.39 16.09
N LYS A 19 15.44 -16.32 16.33
CA LYS A 19 15.34 -15.63 17.62
C LYS A 19 14.35 -16.32 18.56
N TYR A 20 13.22 -16.77 18.04
CA TYR A 20 12.15 -17.40 18.83
C TYR A 20 12.28 -18.93 18.84
N LYS A 21 13.37 -19.44 19.44
CA LYS A 21 13.70 -20.87 19.49
C LYS A 21 12.65 -21.77 20.20
N ASN A 22 11.65 -21.19 20.88
CA ASN A 22 10.63 -21.91 21.67
C ASN A 22 9.17 -21.55 21.30
N ASN A 23 8.88 -21.27 20.02
CA ASN A 23 7.57 -21.32 19.35
C ASN A 23 6.32 -20.87 20.16
N HIS A 24 6.27 -19.62 20.63
CA HIS A 24 4.97 -18.98 20.77
C HIS A 24 4.60 -18.37 19.42
N ILE A 25 3.98 -19.18 18.56
CA ILE A 25 3.32 -18.70 17.35
C ILE A 25 1.86 -18.50 17.74
N PRO A 26 1.31 -17.28 17.63
CA PRO A 26 -0.10 -17.06 17.88
C PRO A 26 -0.94 -17.97 16.97
N SER A 27 -2.00 -18.57 17.50
CA SER A 27 -2.80 -19.55 16.76
C SER A 27 -3.36 -19.00 15.44
N PHE A 28 -3.68 -17.71 15.39
CA PHE A 28 -4.13 -17.00 14.18
C PHE A 28 -3.02 -16.86 13.10
N CYS A 29 -1.75 -17.09 13.44
CA CYS A 29 -0.59 -16.98 12.55
C CYS A 29 -0.03 -18.32 12.06
N GLU A 30 -0.40 -19.48 12.63
CA GLU A 30 0.26 -20.78 12.36
C GLU A 30 0.48 -21.12 10.87
N LYS A 31 -0.49 -20.75 10.01
CA LYS A 31 -0.43 -20.98 8.55
C LYS A 31 -0.15 -19.72 7.73
N ARG A 32 0.11 -18.59 8.40
CA ARG A 32 0.21 -17.24 7.81
C ARG A 32 1.48 -16.49 8.23
N ILE A 33 2.44 -17.14 8.88
CA ILE A 33 3.75 -16.52 9.17
C ILE A 33 4.38 -16.02 7.86
N GLY A 34 4.91 -14.80 7.88
CA GLY A 34 5.44 -14.14 6.69
C GLY A 34 4.39 -13.59 5.73
N LYS A 35 3.09 -13.71 6.04
CA LYS A 35 1.98 -13.22 5.22
C LYS A 35 1.09 -12.27 6.03
N PRO A 36 1.59 -11.06 6.36
CA PRO A 36 0.81 -10.10 7.13
C PRO A 36 -0.47 -9.71 6.40
N GLY A 37 -1.50 -9.34 7.15
CA GLY A 37 -2.77 -8.86 6.61
C GLY A 37 -3.70 -8.38 7.71
N TYR A 38 -4.98 -8.14 7.38
CA TYR A 38 -5.96 -7.59 8.32
C TYR A 38 -6.06 -8.40 9.63
N HIS A 39 -5.99 -9.73 9.54
CA HIS A 39 -5.98 -10.62 10.71
C HIS A 39 -4.88 -10.29 11.75
N CYS A 40 -3.73 -9.74 11.33
CA CYS A 40 -2.68 -9.34 12.28
C CYS A 40 -3.08 -8.11 13.09
N PHE A 41 -3.81 -7.16 12.49
CA PHE A 41 -4.33 -5.99 13.19
C PHE A 41 -5.49 -6.35 14.11
N GLU A 42 -6.41 -7.19 13.63
CA GLU A 42 -7.57 -7.66 14.39
C GLU A 42 -7.17 -8.40 15.68
N ASN A 43 -6.04 -9.11 15.65
CA ASN A 43 -5.55 -9.91 16.78
C ASN A 43 -4.37 -9.26 17.52
N GLU A 44 -4.10 -7.96 17.30
CA GLU A 44 -2.98 -7.23 17.94
C GLU A 44 -1.65 -8.00 17.90
N CYS A 45 -1.31 -8.56 16.74
CA CYS A 45 -0.15 -9.45 16.59
C CYS A 45 1.15 -8.77 16.99
N GLU A 46 1.87 -9.31 17.97
CA GLU A 46 3.14 -8.76 18.46
C GLU A 46 4.25 -8.71 17.39
N PHE A 47 4.10 -9.48 16.31
CA PHE A 47 5.06 -9.54 15.21
C PHE A 47 4.66 -8.68 14.01
N ILE A 48 3.54 -7.96 14.07
CA ILE A 48 3.18 -7.02 13.00
C ILE A 48 4.09 -5.79 13.11
N SER A 49 4.67 -5.40 11.98
CA SER A 49 5.38 -4.13 11.86
C SER A 49 5.05 -3.50 10.53
N TYR A 50 5.34 -2.22 10.40
CA TYR A 50 5.02 -1.45 9.22
C TYR A 50 6.10 -0.42 8.91
N THR A 51 6.19 -0.08 7.63
CA THR A 51 7.04 1.00 7.12
C THR A 51 6.22 1.89 6.18
N ASN A 52 6.83 3.02 5.82
CA ASN A 52 6.20 4.00 4.95
C ASN A 52 6.16 3.50 3.51
N VAL A 53 5.03 3.72 2.83
CA VAL A 53 4.94 3.64 1.38
C VAL A 53 4.97 5.05 0.82
N SER A 54 5.74 5.28 -0.25
CA SER A 54 5.88 6.60 -0.86
C SER A 54 5.66 6.53 -2.37
N HIS A 55 4.97 7.54 -2.90
CA HIS A 55 4.76 7.73 -4.34
C HIS A 55 4.17 6.49 -5.04
N GLN A 56 3.04 6.01 -4.52
CA GLN A 56 2.37 4.81 -5.02
C GLN A 56 0.89 5.09 -5.28
N ILE A 57 0.37 4.54 -6.38
CA ILE A 57 -1.05 4.44 -6.65
C ILE A 57 -1.49 2.99 -6.41
N SER A 58 -2.57 2.81 -5.67
CA SER A 58 -3.07 1.49 -5.27
C SER A 58 -4.58 1.41 -5.44
N TYR A 59 -5.06 0.30 -5.99
CA TYR A 59 -6.45 -0.11 -5.88
C TYR A 59 -6.60 -0.98 -4.63
N VAL A 60 -7.42 -0.49 -3.70
CA VAL A 60 -7.66 -1.12 -2.40
C VAL A 60 -9.03 -1.79 -2.42
N GLY A 61 -9.05 -3.07 -2.09
CA GLY A 61 -10.26 -3.88 -2.00
C GLY A 61 -10.83 -3.93 -0.59
N GLU A 62 -11.48 -5.04 -0.27
CA GLU A 62 -12.01 -5.31 1.07
C GLU A 62 -10.89 -5.33 2.13
N LEU A 63 -11.25 -4.95 3.36
CA LEU A 63 -10.35 -4.93 4.52
C LEU A 63 -9.05 -4.13 4.32
N SER A 64 -9.11 -3.11 3.47
CA SER A 64 -7.96 -2.25 3.14
C SER A 64 -6.79 -2.99 2.49
N GLU A 65 -7.03 -4.15 1.88
CA GLU A 65 -5.99 -4.90 1.17
C GLU A 65 -5.74 -4.33 -0.23
N VAL A 66 -4.49 -4.03 -0.54
CA VAL A 66 -4.06 -3.63 -1.88
C VAL A 66 -4.19 -4.84 -2.82
N LYS A 67 -4.97 -4.69 -3.90
CA LYS A 67 -5.15 -5.73 -4.93
C LYS A 67 -4.27 -5.50 -6.15
N THR A 68 -3.96 -4.24 -6.44
CA THR A 68 -3.05 -3.84 -7.52
C THR A 68 -2.44 -2.50 -7.17
N ASP A 69 -1.15 -2.35 -7.40
CA ASP A 69 -0.43 -1.11 -7.14
C ASP A 69 0.75 -0.90 -8.09
N ILE A 70 1.24 0.33 -8.11
CA ILE A 70 2.51 0.70 -8.72
C ILE A 70 3.14 1.85 -7.93
N GLY A 71 4.35 1.61 -7.43
CA GLY A 71 5.19 2.58 -6.75
C GLY A 71 6.34 3.08 -7.63
N PHE A 72 6.91 4.23 -7.27
CA PHE A 72 8.13 4.72 -7.91
C PHE A 72 9.34 3.85 -7.52
N GLY A 73 10.05 3.29 -8.50
CA GLY A 73 11.26 2.52 -8.26
C GLY A 73 11.78 1.79 -9.51
N GLY A 74 12.80 0.95 -9.33
CA GLY A 74 13.35 0.10 -10.40
C GLY A 74 13.82 0.91 -11.61
N GLU A 75 13.27 0.59 -12.79
CA GLU A 75 13.59 1.26 -14.06
C GLU A 75 13.23 2.75 -14.10
N MET A 76 12.42 3.23 -13.14
CA MET A 76 12.07 4.65 -13.00
C MET A 76 13.15 5.47 -12.28
N GLU A 77 14.08 4.82 -11.58
CA GLU A 77 15.18 5.50 -10.89
C GLU A 77 16.25 5.98 -11.90
N PRO A 78 16.93 7.11 -11.63
CA PRO A 78 17.98 7.58 -12.52
C PRO A 78 19.19 6.64 -12.47
N THR A 79 19.80 6.38 -13.64
CA THR A 79 20.91 5.42 -13.80
C THR A 79 22.11 5.69 -12.89
N ASN A 80 22.38 6.96 -12.56
CA ASN A 80 23.56 7.37 -11.80
C ASN A 80 23.23 7.82 -10.37
N TYR A 81 22.04 7.50 -9.84
CA TYR A 81 21.60 7.92 -8.49
C TYR A 81 21.73 9.43 -8.24
N ASP A 82 21.59 10.24 -9.29
CA ASP A 82 21.58 11.70 -9.17
C ASP A 82 20.35 12.14 -8.38
N LYS A 83 20.58 12.78 -7.23
CA LYS A 83 19.52 13.20 -6.30
C LYS A 83 18.61 14.27 -6.90
N GLU A 84 19.15 15.21 -7.66
CA GLU A 84 18.37 16.29 -8.28
C GLU A 84 17.54 15.76 -9.44
N GLN A 85 18.11 14.84 -10.24
CA GLN A 85 17.38 14.14 -11.27
C GLN A 85 16.26 13.29 -10.66
N ARG A 86 16.54 12.55 -9.59
CA ARG A 86 15.53 11.75 -8.87
C ARG A 86 14.38 12.62 -8.38
N LYS A 87 14.67 13.78 -7.80
CA LYS A 87 13.65 14.74 -7.34
C LYS A 87 12.76 15.22 -8.49
N LYS A 88 13.34 15.49 -9.67
CA LYS A 88 12.57 15.86 -10.88
C LYS A 88 11.67 14.72 -11.36
N LEU A 89 12.19 13.49 -11.41
CA LEU A 89 11.42 12.32 -11.82
C LEU A 89 10.28 12.01 -10.85
N LEU A 90 10.52 12.15 -9.55
CA LEU A 90 9.47 12.03 -8.53
C LEU A 90 8.38 13.08 -8.69
N ALA A 91 8.72 14.34 -8.95
CA ALA A 91 7.72 15.38 -9.19
C ALA A 91 6.87 15.09 -10.43
N ILE A 92 7.48 14.55 -11.49
CA ILE A 92 6.76 14.09 -12.69
C ILE A 92 5.80 12.96 -12.32
N TRP A 93 6.28 11.95 -11.60
CA TRP A 93 5.47 10.81 -11.18
C TRP A 93 4.31 11.20 -10.25
N GLU A 94 4.55 12.10 -9.30
CA GLU A 94 3.51 12.64 -8.42
C GLU A 94 2.41 13.34 -9.22
N ASN A 95 2.79 14.15 -10.21
CA ASN A 95 1.84 14.82 -11.09
C ASN A 95 1.03 13.80 -11.93
N ILE A 96 1.68 12.76 -12.45
CA ILE A 96 1.02 11.67 -13.17
C ILE A 96 0.01 10.96 -12.26
N CYS A 97 0.40 10.59 -11.05
CA CYS A 97 -0.49 9.91 -10.09
C CYS A 97 -1.75 10.74 -9.80
N LYS A 98 -1.58 12.03 -9.49
CA LYS A 98 -2.70 12.94 -9.22
C LYS A 98 -3.65 13.06 -10.41
N ASN A 99 -3.10 13.17 -11.62
CA ASN A 99 -3.91 13.24 -12.85
C ASN A 99 -4.65 11.92 -13.10
N LYS A 100 -4.01 10.77 -12.90
CA LYS A 100 -4.66 9.46 -13.07
C LYS A 100 -5.80 9.21 -12.10
N ILE A 101 -5.68 9.66 -10.85
CA ILE A 101 -6.78 9.61 -9.88
C ILE A 101 -7.98 10.44 -10.37
N LYS A 102 -7.73 11.64 -10.88
CA LYS A 102 -8.78 12.50 -11.43
C LYS A 102 -9.43 11.88 -12.68
N GLU A 103 -8.63 11.37 -13.60
CA GLU A 103 -9.10 10.70 -14.82
C GLU A 103 -10.03 9.53 -14.47
N ALA A 104 -9.63 8.68 -13.50
CA ALA A 104 -10.45 7.55 -13.06
C ALA A 104 -11.82 7.99 -12.51
N TYR A 105 -11.87 9.07 -11.73
CA TYR A 105 -13.12 9.65 -11.25
C TYR A 105 -14.00 10.16 -12.41
N ASP A 106 -13.41 10.95 -13.30
CA ASP A 106 -14.13 11.54 -14.44
C ASP A 106 -14.69 10.46 -15.37
N GLU A 107 -13.93 9.39 -15.62
CA GLU A 107 -14.35 8.23 -16.40
C GLU A 107 -15.51 7.48 -15.74
N TYR A 108 -15.39 7.17 -14.44
CA TYR A 108 -16.46 6.52 -13.69
C TYR A 108 -17.76 7.34 -13.70
N MET A 109 -17.69 8.65 -13.49
CA MET A 109 -18.88 9.50 -13.46
C MET A 109 -19.58 9.57 -14.82
N LYS A 110 -18.83 9.55 -15.93
CA LYS A 110 -19.42 9.47 -17.28
C LYS A 110 -20.21 8.19 -17.46
N VAL A 111 -19.63 7.04 -17.08
CA VAL A 111 -20.28 5.73 -17.17
C VAL A 111 -21.51 5.67 -16.26
N LYS A 112 -21.37 6.11 -15.01
CA LYS A 112 -22.48 6.15 -14.04
C LYS A 112 -23.65 6.98 -14.54
N ASN A 113 -23.38 8.15 -15.13
CA ASN A 113 -24.44 9.04 -15.64
C ASN A 113 -25.07 8.52 -16.94
N SER A 114 -24.42 7.61 -17.67
CA SER A 114 -25.03 6.95 -18.85
C SER A 114 -25.86 5.72 -18.48
N ILE A 115 -25.73 5.22 -17.25
CA ILE A 115 -26.58 4.17 -16.69
C ILE A 115 -27.77 4.89 -16.03
N ASP A 116 -28.71 5.39 -16.84
CA ASP A 116 -30.02 5.78 -16.33
C ASP A 116 -30.65 4.54 -15.68
N TYR A 117 -30.95 4.61 -14.38
CA TYR A 117 -31.75 3.61 -13.68
C TYR A 117 -33.19 3.69 -14.22
N LYS A 118 -33.45 2.94 -15.29
CA LYS A 118 -34.82 2.60 -15.73
C LYS A 118 -35.48 1.65 -14.75
#